data_AF-A0A4P6TN12-F1
#
_entry.id   AF-A0A4P6TN12-F1
#
_cell.length_a   1.000
_cell.length_b   1.000
_cell.length_c   1.000
_cell.angle_alpha   90.00
_cell.angle_beta   90.00
_cell.angle_gamma   90.00
#
_symmetry.space_group_name_H-M   'P 1'
#
loop_
_entity.id
_entity.type
_entity.pdbx_description
1 polymer ?
#
loop_
_entity_poly.entity_id
_entity_poly.type
_entity_poly.pdbx_seq_one_letter_code
_entity_poly.pdbx_strand_id
1 'polypeptide(L)'
;MQAYAEEQKKPIIAQFFYITDGAKTRDGGTVVAKGRGVFCAGRFIAAVGDKVVYTDGRETEIISGAGRAMSLKNKDGSYSSVAILGSRLSNGDVVISTPHAVMSCVIREGGKIPEGFLVDYFKAD
;
A
#
# COMPACT_ATOMS: atom_id res chain seq x y z
N MET A 1 10.90 -7.07 -24.00
CA MET A 1 10.84 -8.28 -23.13
C MET A 1 12.21 -8.62 -22.54
N GLN A 2 13.30 -8.57 -23.32
CA GLN A 2 14.66 -8.91 -22.87
C GLN A 2 15.22 -7.95 -21.80
N ALA A 3 15.07 -6.63 -21.99
CA ALA A 3 15.46 -5.62 -21.00
C ALA A 3 14.73 -5.76 -19.64
N TYR A 4 13.44 -6.13 -19.64
CA TYR A 4 12.68 -6.39 -18.43
C TYR A 4 13.20 -7.62 -17.67
N ALA A 5 13.57 -8.68 -18.40
CA ALA A 5 14.14 -9.88 -17.80
C ALA A 5 15.53 -9.64 -17.18
N GLU A 6 16.34 -8.77 -17.79
CA GLU A 6 17.63 -8.34 -17.23
C GLU A 6 17.45 -7.49 -15.97
N GLU A 7 16.47 -6.58 -15.96
CA GLU A 7 16.13 -5.78 -14.78
C GLU A 7 15.69 -6.67 -13.61
N GLN A 8 14.93 -7.74 -13.86
CA GLN A 8 14.53 -8.70 -12.82
C GLN A 8 15.68 -9.50 -12.20
N LYS A 9 16.85 -9.56 -12.85
CA LYS A 9 18.04 -10.24 -12.30
C LYS A 9 18.87 -9.36 -11.37
N LYS A 10 18.65 -8.04 -11.38
CA LYS A 10 19.41 -7.12 -10.54
C LYS A 10 19.10 -7.31 -9.04
N PRO A 11 20.06 -7.07 -8.14
CA PRO A 11 19.83 -7.15 -6.70
C PRO A 11 18.63 -6.31 -6.25
N ILE A 12 17.85 -6.83 -5.30
CA ILE A 12 16.81 -6.06 -4.62
C ILE A 12 17.48 -5.20 -3.56
N ILE A 13 17.27 -3.88 -3.62
CA ILE A 13 17.83 -2.92 -2.65
C ILE A 13 16.77 -2.43 -1.66
N ALA A 14 15.48 -2.54 -2.01
CA ALA A 14 14.37 -2.27 -1.11
C ALA A 14 13.16 -3.12 -1.47
N GLN A 15 12.40 -3.54 -0.46
CA GLN A 15 11.17 -4.33 -0.61
C GLN A 15 10.08 -3.76 0.29
N PHE A 16 8.89 -3.56 -0.28
CA PHE A 16 7.76 -2.95 0.40
C PHE A 16 6.53 -3.83 0.25
N PHE A 17 6.07 -4.39 1.35
CA PHE A 17 4.92 -5.29 1.37
C PHE A 17 3.61 -4.53 1.26
N TYR A 18 2.70 -5.04 0.43
CA TYR A 18 1.31 -4.58 0.42
C TYR A 18 0.65 -4.92 1.74
N ILE A 19 -0.24 -4.05 2.20
CA ILE A 19 -0.99 -4.28 3.42
C ILE A 19 -2.36 -4.85 3.12
N THR A 20 -2.79 -5.77 3.97
CA THR A 20 -4.12 -6.38 3.92
C THR A 20 -4.98 -5.92 5.10
N ASP A 21 -6.28 -6.15 4.96
CA ASP A 21 -7.27 -5.96 6.02
C ASP A 21 -6.79 -6.50 7.39
N GLY A 22 -6.95 -5.71 8.45
CA GLY A 22 -6.43 -6.01 9.77
C GLY A 22 -4.96 -5.63 10.02
N ALA A 23 -4.28 -4.99 9.06
CA ALA A 23 -2.97 -4.36 9.27
C ALA A 23 -2.99 -3.38 10.45
N LYS A 24 -1.83 -3.23 11.12
CA LYS A 24 -1.69 -2.42 12.33
C LYS A 24 -0.81 -1.22 12.11
N THR A 25 -1.18 -0.13 12.78
CA THR A 25 -0.45 1.13 12.76
C THR A 25 0.38 1.28 14.03
N ARG A 26 1.33 2.22 14.01
CA ARG A 26 2.23 2.49 15.13
C ARG A 26 1.44 2.87 16.38
N ASP A 27 0.39 3.67 16.21
CA ASP A 27 -0.38 4.21 17.34
C ASP A 27 -1.61 3.33 17.67
N GLY A 28 -1.59 2.06 17.26
CA GLY A 28 -2.56 1.02 17.69
C GLY A 28 -3.81 0.89 16.80
N GLY A 29 -3.88 1.60 15.69
CA GLY A 29 -4.98 1.53 14.73
C GLY A 29 -5.02 0.21 13.95
N THR A 30 -6.22 -0.14 13.47
CA THR A 30 -6.47 -1.32 12.64
C THR A 30 -7.06 -0.92 11.30
N VAL A 31 -6.43 -1.34 10.21
CA VAL A 31 -6.89 -1.07 8.84
C VAL A 31 -8.16 -1.87 8.52
N VAL A 32 -9.14 -1.21 7.91
CA VAL A 32 -10.40 -1.77 7.42
C VAL A 32 -10.50 -1.55 5.91
N ALA A 33 -10.25 -2.59 5.12
CA ALA A 33 -10.19 -2.48 3.66
C ALA A 33 -11.59 -2.52 3.02
N LYS A 34 -11.88 -1.61 2.07
CA LYS A 34 -13.23 -1.46 1.44
C LYS A 34 -13.65 -2.60 0.49
N GLY A 35 -12.86 -3.66 0.34
CA GLY A 35 -13.21 -4.84 -0.46
C GLY A 35 -13.34 -4.57 -1.97
N ARG A 36 -12.20 -4.49 -2.67
CA ARG A 36 -12.12 -4.22 -4.12
C ARG A 36 -12.00 -5.48 -4.99
N GLY A 37 -12.33 -6.65 -4.43
CA GLY A 37 -12.25 -7.94 -5.14
C GLY A 37 -10.83 -8.50 -5.32
N VAL A 38 -9.81 -7.83 -4.78
CA VAL A 38 -8.42 -8.30 -4.78
C VAL A 38 -8.04 -8.78 -3.38
N PHE A 39 -7.56 -10.02 -3.29
CA PHE A 39 -7.25 -10.69 -2.04
C PHE A 39 -5.80 -11.18 -2.00
N CYS A 40 -5.21 -11.16 -0.81
CA CYS A 40 -3.97 -11.84 -0.50
C CYS A 40 -4.18 -12.66 0.77
N ALA A 41 -3.91 -13.97 0.69
CA ALA A 41 -4.07 -14.89 1.82
C ALA A 41 -5.43 -14.75 2.54
N GLY A 42 -6.52 -14.71 1.76
CA GLY A 42 -7.90 -14.63 2.27
C GLY A 42 -8.35 -13.25 2.77
N ARG A 43 -7.51 -12.22 2.69
CA ARG A 43 -7.83 -10.85 3.14
C ARG A 43 -7.80 -9.86 1.99
N PHE A 44 -8.66 -8.85 2.03
CA PHE A 44 -8.63 -7.78 1.03
C PHE A 44 -7.33 -6.99 1.11
N ILE A 45 -6.77 -6.62 -0.04
CA ILE A 45 -5.67 -5.65 -0.10
C ILE A 45 -6.24 -4.24 0.15
N ALA A 46 -5.58 -3.49 1.03
CA ALA A 46 -5.99 -2.11 1.33
C ALA A 46 -5.38 -1.11 0.32
N ALA A 47 -6.06 0.02 0.15
CA ALA A 47 -5.62 1.10 -0.72
C ALA A 47 -5.79 2.46 -0.04
N VAL A 48 -5.21 3.50 -0.65
CA VAL A 48 -5.44 4.90 -0.25
C VAL A 48 -6.95 5.18 -0.20
N GLY A 49 -7.38 5.83 0.88
CA GLY A 49 -8.77 6.11 1.22
C GLY A 49 -9.49 4.98 2.00
N ASP A 50 -8.83 3.86 2.30
CA ASP A 50 -9.35 2.89 3.27
C ASP A 50 -9.19 3.43 4.70
N LYS A 51 -10.11 3.01 5.57
CA LYS A 51 -10.19 3.51 6.94
C LYS A 51 -9.21 2.79 7.86
N VAL A 52 -8.83 3.47 8.93
CA VAL A 52 -8.16 2.88 10.09
C VAL A 52 -8.96 3.24 11.33
N VAL A 53 -9.27 2.23 12.15
CA VAL A 53 -10.09 2.36 13.36
C VAL A 53 -9.22 2.09 14.59
N TYR A 54 -9.35 2.96 15.60
CA TYR A 54 -8.67 2.83 16.90
C TYR A 54 -9.63 2.29 17.96
N THR A 55 -9.07 1.76 19.06
CA THR A 55 -9.87 1.17 20.16
C THR A 55 -10.74 2.17 20.89
N ASP A 56 -10.39 3.46 20.83
CA ASP A 56 -11.19 4.57 21.39
C ASP A 56 -12.31 5.05 20.45
N GLY A 57 -12.50 4.36 19.30
CA GLY A 57 -13.52 4.69 18.31
C GLY A 57 -13.12 5.79 17.33
N ARG A 58 -11.93 6.39 17.46
CA ARG A 58 -11.44 7.32 16.43
C ARG A 58 -11.23 6.58 15.11
N GLU A 59 -11.46 7.30 14.03
CA GLU A 59 -11.18 6.84 12.68
C GLU A 59 -10.27 7.83 11.95
N THR A 60 -9.46 7.30 11.05
CA THR A 60 -8.64 8.07 10.10
C THR A 60 -8.59 7.33 8.76
N GLU A 61 -7.88 7.88 7.79
CA GLU A 61 -7.77 7.30 6.45
C GLU A 61 -6.30 7.15 6.05
N ILE A 62 -6.02 6.13 5.23
CA ILE A 62 -4.73 5.96 4.58
C ILE A 62 -4.60 6.99 3.45
N ILE A 63 -3.51 7.75 3.46
CA ILE A 63 -3.29 8.86 2.52
C ILE A 63 -2.08 8.68 1.60
N SER A 64 -1.26 7.65 1.81
CA SER A 64 -0.12 7.34 0.95
C SER A 64 0.00 5.84 0.67
N GLY A 65 0.67 5.47 -0.42
CA GLY A 65 0.74 4.09 -0.91
C GLY A 65 1.89 3.85 -1.88
N ALA A 66 1.76 2.87 -2.76
CA ALA A 66 2.77 2.47 -3.74
C ALA A 66 2.94 3.47 -4.91
N GLY A 67 2.19 4.58 -4.92
CA GLY A 67 2.13 5.51 -6.05
C GLY A 67 1.67 4.80 -7.32
N ARG A 68 2.36 5.08 -8.43
CA ARG A 68 2.16 4.46 -9.75
C ARG A 68 2.69 3.03 -9.88
N ALA A 69 3.32 2.45 -8.85
CA ALA A 69 3.75 1.04 -8.94
C ALA A 69 2.59 0.06 -8.92
N MET A 70 1.52 0.36 -8.19
CA MET A 70 0.34 -0.49 -8.12
C MET A 70 -0.89 0.30 -7.68
N SER A 71 -1.98 0.16 -8.43
CA SER A 71 -3.28 0.78 -8.13
C SER A 71 -4.40 -0.23 -8.27
N LEU A 72 -5.44 -0.08 -7.45
CA LEU A 72 -6.68 -0.85 -7.53
C LEU A 72 -7.80 0.01 -8.08
N LYS A 73 -8.61 -0.59 -8.96
CA LYS A 73 -9.83 0.05 -9.46
C LYS A 73 -10.90 0.06 -8.36
N ASN A 74 -11.49 1.22 -8.14
CA ASN A 74 -12.62 1.43 -7.25
C ASN A 74 -13.95 1.13 -7.98
N LYS A 75 -15.04 0.97 -7.21
CA LYS A 75 -16.38 0.69 -7.77
C LYS A 75 -16.90 1.81 -8.67
N ASP A 76 -16.52 3.05 -8.37
CA ASP A 76 -16.87 4.25 -9.16
C ASP A 76 -16.01 4.43 -10.43
N GLY A 77 -15.09 3.50 -10.70
CA GLY A 77 -14.19 3.54 -11.85
C GLY A 77 -12.89 4.31 -11.63
N SER A 78 -12.73 5.00 -10.49
CA SER A 78 -11.46 5.64 -10.11
C SER A 78 -10.38 4.62 -9.72
N TYR A 79 -9.15 5.07 -9.53
CA TYR A 79 -8.04 4.23 -9.07
C TYR A 79 -7.48 4.76 -7.75
N SER A 80 -7.26 3.85 -6.80
CA SER A 80 -6.54 4.13 -5.55
C SER A 80 -5.21 3.40 -5.55
N SER A 81 -4.13 4.09 -5.19
CA SER A 81 -2.83 3.46 -4.98
C SER A 81 -2.92 2.39 -3.88
N VAL A 82 -2.32 1.22 -4.10
CA VAL A 82 -2.25 0.16 -3.08
C VAL A 82 -1.45 0.66 -1.89
N ALA A 83 -1.96 0.41 -0.68
CA ALA A 83 -1.25 0.77 0.54
C ALA A 83 -0.15 -0.26 0.85
N ILE A 84 0.95 0.20 1.44
CA ILE A 84 2.14 -0.59 1.77
C ILE A 84 2.59 -0.35 3.21
N LEU A 85 3.48 -1.19 3.73
CA LEU A 85 4.17 -0.86 4.98
C LEU A 85 4.88 0.49 4.84
N GLY A 86 4.70 1.36 5.83
CA GLY A 86 5.13 2.76 5.79
C GLY A 86 4.10 3.74 5.22
N SER A 87 2.94 3.27 4.71
CA SER A 87 1.81 4.13 4.35
C SER A 87 1.40 5.00 5.54
N ARG A 88 1.20 6.29 5.28
CA ARG A 88 0.86 7.31 6.26
C ARG A 88 -0.64 7.54 6.30
N LEU A 89 -1.11 8.00 7.45
CA LEU A 89 -2.51 8.31 7.73
C LEU A 89 -2.72 9.82 7.88
N SER A 90 -3.96 10.29 7.70
CA SER A 90 -4.29 11.71 7.79
C SER A 90 -4.07 12.34 9.18
N ASN A 91 -3.94 11.52 10.23
CA ASN A 91 -3.64 11.95 11.59
C ASN A 91 -2.14 11.89 11.95
N GLY A 92 -1.25 11.56 11.02
CA GLY A 92 0.20 11.45 11.24
C GLY A 92 0.70 10.08 11.74
N ASP A 93 -0.20 9.11 11.90
CA ASP A 93 0.17 7.72 12.18
C ASP A 93 0.64 6.99 10.91
N VAL A 94 1.22 5.81 11.07
CA VAL A 94 1.88 5.04 10.01
C VAL A 94 1.55 3.56 10.16
N VAL A 95 1.25 2.89 9.04
CA VAL A 95 1.08 1.43 9.01
C VAL A 95 2.43 0.74 9.16
N ILE A 96 2.58 -0.11 10.19
CA ILE A 96 3.86 -0.76 10.52
C ILE A 96 3.84 -2.29 10.40
N SER A 97 2.66 -2.90 10.32
CA SER A 97 2.57 -4.35 10.12
C SER A 97 1.34 -4.76 9.32
N THR A 98 1.40 -5.94 8.74
CA THR A 98 0.28 -6.56 8.03
C THR A 98 0.18 -8.04 8.42
N PRO A 99 -1.03 -8.62 8.49
CA PRO A 99 -1.17 -10.01 8.90
C PRO A 99 -0.43 -11.03 8.03
N HIS A 100 -0.25 -10.74 6.74
CA HIS A 100 0.49 -11.59 5.80
C HIS A 100 1.36 -10.74 4.87
N ALA A 101 2.68 -10.81 5.04
CA ALA A 101 3.67 -10.11 4.23
C ALA A 101 4.12 -10.97 3.03
N VAL A 102 3.21 -11.23 2.08
CA VAL A 102 3.45 -12.16 0.96
C VAL A 102 3.69 -11.42 -0.36
N MET A 103 2.87 -10.41 -0.66
CA MET A 103 3.01 -9.61 -1.87
C MET A 103 3.73 -8.31 -1.59
N SER A 104 4.62 -7.91 -2.50
CA SER A 104 5.41 -6.69 -2.36
C SER A 104 5.74 -6.07 -3.72
N CYS A 105 6.06 -4.78 -3.72
CA CYS A 105 6.86 -4.17 -4.77
C CYS A 105 8.31 -4.08 -4.31
N VAL A 106 9.24 -4.21 -5.26
CA VAL A 106 10.69 -4.17 -4.99
C VAL A 106 11.33 -3.10 -5.84
N ILE A 107 12.30 -2.40 -5.25
CA ILE A 107 13.22 -1.53 -5.98
C ILE A 107 14.52 -2.31 -6.14
N ARG A 108 14.95 -2.45 -7.39
CA ARG A 108 16.19 -3.12 -7.75
C ARG A 108 17.29 -2.10 -8.03
N GLU A 109 18.54 -2.55 -7.99
CA GLU A 109 19.71 -1.70 -8.24
C GLU A 109 19.58 -0.93 -9.57
N GLY A 110 19.79 0.38 -9.53
CA GLY A 110 19.62 1.29 -10.67
C GLY A 110 18.16 1.55 -11.08
N GLY A 111 17.18 0.97 -10.37
CA GLY A 111 15.76 1.23 -10.55
C GLY A 111 15.36 2.59 -9.96
N LYS A 112 14.26 3.15 -10.49
CA LYS A 112 13.71 4.42 -10.00
C LYS A 112 12.62 4.15 -8.96
N ILE A 113 12.55 5.00 -7.94
CA ILE A 113 11.39 5.03 -7.05
C ILE A 113 10.15 5.41 -7.88
N PRO A 114 9.06 4.66 -7.80
CA PRO A 114 7.83 4.97 -8.51
C PRO A 114 7.31 6.36 -8.16
N GLU A 115 6.77 7.07 -9.15
CA GLU A 115 6.09 8.35 -8.91
C GLU A 115 4.95 8.15 -7.91
N GLY A 116 4.83 9.07 -6.93
CA GLY A 116 3.81 9.00 -5.89
C GLY A 116 4.06 7.98 -4.78
N PHE A 117 5.20 7.27 -4.80
CA PHE A 117 5.55 6.26 -3.81
C PHE A 117 5.71 6.91 -2.42
N LEU A 118 4.86 6.50 -1.47
CA LEU A 118 4.71 7.09 -0.15
C LEU A 118 4.67 8.62 -0.23
N VAL A 119 3.90 9.19 -1.15
CA VAL A 119 3.57 10.62 -1.19
C VAL A 119 2.14 10.80 -0.69
N ASP A 120 1.93 11.76 0.21
CA ASP A 120 0.60 12.01 0.78
C ASP A 120 -0.33 12.60 -0.28
N TYR A 121 -1.56 12.09 -0.31
CA TYR A 121 -2.63 12.53 -1.20
C TYR A 121 -2.27 12.50 -2.70
N PHE A 122 -1.31 11.65 -3.08
CA PHE A 122 -0.93 11.47 -4.48
C PHE A 122 -2.14 11.02 -5.32
N LYS A 123 -2.37 11.72 -6.42
CA LYS A 123 -3.34 11.37 -7.45
C LYS A 123 -2.56 11.14 -8.73
N ALA A 124 -2.82 10.02 -9.40
CA ALA A 124 -2.35 9.84 -10.76
C ALA A 124 -3.35 10.53 -11.69
N ASP A 125 -2.92 11.63 -12.29
CA ASP A 125 -3.63 12.35 -13.35
C ASP A 125 -4.09 11.43 -14.49
#